data_AF-X1E5M9-F1
#
_entry.id   AF-X1E5M9-F1
#
_cell.length_a   1.000
_cell.length_b   1.000
_cell.length_c   1.000
_cell.angle_alpha   90.00
_cell.angle_beta   90.00
_cell.angle_gamma   90.00
#
_symmetry.space_group_name_H-M   'P 1'
#
loop_
_entity.id
_entity.type
_entity.pdbx_description
1 polymer ?
#
loop_
_entity_poly.entity_id
_entity_poly.type
_entity_poly.pdbx_seq_one_letter_code
_entity_poly.pdbx_strand_id
1 'polypeptide(L)'
;FAPEIYRIPFGDADLFETFLIDHVAPESVAAIIAEPIQGEGGFITPPPDYFQKVVEICQENGILFIADEIQSGMGRTGNAFSKVIIPVLLV
;
A
#
# COMPACT_ATOMS: atom_id res chain seq x y z
N PHE A 1 8.55 -12.90 15.02
CA PHE A 1 7.37 -12.06 15.32
C PHE A 1 7.74 -10.64 14.94
N ALA A 2 6.97 -9.95 14.09
CA ALA A 2 7.26 -8.54 13.78
C ALA A 2 6.84 -7.71 15.01
N PRO A 3 7.79 -7.05 15.71
CA PRO A 3 7.52 -6.45 17.01
C PRO A 3 6.63 -5.20 16.91
N GLU A 4 6.71 -4.47 15.80
CA GLU A 4 6.00 -3.21 15.59
C GLU A 4 5.17 -3.30 14.31
N ILE A 5 3.85 -3.41 14.47
CA ILE A 5 2.87 -3.47 13.37
C ILE A 5 1.86 -2.35 13.57
N TYR A 6 1.85 -1.42 12.63
CA TYR A 6 0.90 -0.32 12.58
C TYR A 6 -0.20 -0.60 11.55
N ARG A 7 -1.38 0.00 11.74
CA ARG A 7 -2.52 -0.11 10.82
C ARG A 7 -3.07 1.28 10.55
N ILE A 8 -3.31 1.56 9.29
CA ILE A 8 -3.81 2.86 8.81
C ILE A 8 -5.08 2.57 8.00
N PRO A 9 -6.14 3.40 8.11
CA PRO A 9 -7.31 3.30 7.25
C PRO A 9 -6.93 3.22 5.76
N PHE A 10 -7.57 2.28 5.04
CA PHE A 10 -7.34 2.11 3.61
C PHE A 10 -7.97 3.25 2.81
N GLY A 11 -7.25 3.73 1.80
CA GLY A 11 -7.74 4.73 0.86
C GLY A 11 -7.46 6.19 1.24
N ASP A 12 -6.73 6.46 2.32
CA ASP A 12 -6.33 7.81 2.73
C ASP A 12 -4.79 7.92 2.77
N ALA A 13 -4.19 8.40 1.68
CA ALA A 13 -2.74 8.55 1.57
C ALA A 13 -2.20 9.74 2.38
N ASP A 14 -3.01 10.78 2.56
CA ASP A 14 -2.60 11.98 3.31
C ASP A 14 -2.55 11.66 4.82
N LEU A 15 -3.44 10.76 5.29
CA LEU A 15 -3.36 10.19 6.62
C LEU A 15 -2.11 9.31 6.81
N PHE A 16 -1.68 8.57 5.79
CA PHE A 16 -0.42 7.81 5.85
C PHE A 16 0.79 8.74 6.04
N GLU A 17 0.87 9.83 5.28
CA GLU A 17 1.92 10.82 5.45
C GLU A 17 1.91 11.44 6.85
N THR A 18 0.73 11.86 7.33
CA THR A 18 0.56 12.41 8.69
C THR A 18 0.97 11.40 9.77
N PHE A 19 0.65 10.11 9.57
CA PHE A 19 1.01 9.05 10.51
C PHE A 19 2.53 8.87 10.66
N LEU A 20 3.28 9.02 9.57
CA LEU A 20 4.74 8.99 9.59
C LEU A 20 5.38 10.18 10.31
N ILE A 21 4.63 11.27 10.51
CA ILE A 21 5.08 12.44 11.27
C ILE A 21 4.73 12.28 12.76
N ASP A 22 3.50 11.87 13.04
CA ASP A 22 2.94 11.95 14.40
C ASP A 22 3.15 10.69 15.25
N HIS A 23 3.35 9.52 14.62
CA HIS A 23 3.31 8.23 15.33
C HIS A 23 4.55 7.37 15.17
N VAL A 24 5.16 7.32 13.98
CA VAL A 24 6.36 6.52 13.73
C VAL A 24 7.25 7.20 12.71
N ALA A 25 8.52 7.41 13.08
CA ALA A 25 9.47 8.03 12.17
C ALA A 25 9.69 7.15 10.92
N PRO A 26 9.73 7.71 9.70
CA PRO A 26 9.82 6.92 8.47
C PRO A 26 11.01 5.97 8.44
N GLU A 27 12.16 6.37 8.98
CA GLU A 27 13.38 5.55 9.07
C GLU A 27 13.24 4.31 9.98
N SER A 28 12.20 4.26 10.80
CA SER A 28 11.85 3.09 11.64
C SER A 28 10.90 2.13 10.94
N VAL A 29 10.36 2.49 9.76
CA VAL A 29 9.40 1.67 9.01
C VAL A 29 10.13 0.89 7.91
N ALA A 30 10.18 -0.43 8.05
CA ALA A 30 10.81 -1.28 7.04
C ALA A 30 9.97 -1.43 5.76
N ALA A 31 8.65 -1.57 5.90
CA ALA A 31 7.76 -1.83 4.78
C ALA A 31 6.30 -1.42 5.06
N ILE A 32 5.57 -1.15 3.98
CA ILE A 32 4.11 -1.10 3.91
C ILE A 32 3.63 -2.32 3.13
N ILE A 33 2.58 -2.99 3.61
CA ILE A 33 1.90 -4.06 2.88
C ILE A 33 0.43 -3.69 2.68
N ALA A 34 -0.07 -3.82 1.45
CA ALA A 34 -1.45 -3.51 1.13
C ALA A 34 -1.98 -4.36 -0.04
N GLU A 35 -3.25 -4.75 0.05
CA GLU A 35 -3.98 -5.33 -1.07
C GLU A 35 -4.33 -4.23 -2.09
N PRO A 36 -4.12 -4.43 -3.42
CA PRO A 36 -4.53 -3.46 -4.44
C PRO A 36 -6.03 -3.15 -4.44
N ILE A 37 -6.82 -4.15 -4.07
CA ILE A 37 -8.26 -4.10 -3.86
C ILE A 37 -8.50 -4.99 -2.65
N GLN A 38 -9.10 -4.47 -1.58
CA GLN A 38 -9.32 -5.28 -0.38
C GLN A 38 -10.40 -6.32 -0.66
N GLY A 39 -10.03 -7.60 -0.62
CA GLY A 39 -10.93 -8.71 -0.89
C GLY A 39 -11.93 -8.91 0.24
N GLU A 40 -11.44 -9.47 1.34
CA GLU A 40 -12.23 -9.76 2.55
C GLU A 40 -12.71 -8.49 3.27
N GLY A 41 -12.11 -7.33 2.95
CA GLY A 41 -12.60 -6.01 3.39
C GLY A 41 -13.93 -5.60 2.74
N GLY A 42 -14.42 -6.35 1.74
CA GLY A 42 -15.69 -6.09 1.07
C GLY A 42 -15.54 -5.63 -0.38
N PHE A 43 -14.54 -6.14 -1.10
CA PHE A 43 -14.23 -5.75 -2.49
C PHE A 43 -14.04 -4.24 -2.66
N ILE A 44 -13.25 -3.64 -1.76
CA ILE A 44 -13.04 -2.20 -1.71
C ILE A 44 -11.98 -1.81 -2.73
N THR A 45 -12.40 -1.07 -3.76
CA THR A 45 -11.48 -0.40 -4.70
C THR A 45 -11.00 0.89 -4.05
N PRO A 46 -9.69 1.19 -4.03
CA PRO A 46 -9.18 2.43 -3.46
C PRO A 46 -9.64 3.65 -4.28
N PRO A 47 -9.61 4.86 -3.71
CA PRO A 47 -9.76 6.09 -4.49
C PRO A 47 -8.71 6.20 -5.61
N PRO A 48 -8.99 6.99 -6.66
CA PRO A 48 -7.99 7.33 -7.66
C PRO A 48 -6.71 7.88 -7.01
N ASP A 49 -5.56 7.54 -7.59
CA ASP A 49 -4.22 8.02 -7.22
C ASP A 49 -3.74 7.65 -5.80
N TYR A 50 -4.54 6.94 -4.99
CA TYR A 50 -4.17 6.53 -3.62
C TYR A 50 -2.83 5.77 -3.59
N PHE A 51 -2.69 4.71 -4.40
CA PHE A 51 -1.46 3.93 -4.42
C PHE A 51 -0.29 4.65 -5.08
N GLN A 52 -0.56 5.58 -6.01
CA GLN A 52 0.49 6.43 -6.55
C GLN A 52 1.12 7.25 -5.43
N LYS A 53 0.31 7.96 -4.64
CA LYS A 53 0.78 8.74 -3.47
C LYS A 53 1.49 7.87 -2.43
N VAL A 54 0.91 6.72 -2.07
CA VAL A 54 1.53 5.81 -1.08
C VAL A 54 2.91 5.36 -1.53
N VAL A 55 3.05 5.03 -2.82
CA VAL A 55 4.35 4.63 -3.37
C VAL A 55 5.33 5.79 -3.41
N GLU A 56 4.90 6.99 -3.80
CA GLU A 56 5.74 8.20 -3.77
C GLU A 56 6.28 8.44 -2.35
N ILE A 57 5.42 8.41 -1.33
CA ILE A 57 5.81 8.53 0.08
C ILE A 57 6.80 7.43 0.47
N CYS A 58 6.54 6.18 0.10
CA CYS A 58 7.45 5.06 0.39
C CYS A 58 8.83 5.25 -0.26
N GLN A 59 8.88 5.69 -1.52
CA GLN A 59 10.13 5.93 -2.25
C GLN A 59 10.94 7.07 -1.62
N GLU A 60 10.29 8.16 -1.25
CA GLU A 60 10.94 9.31 -0.61
C GLU A 60 11.56 8.96 0.75
N ASN A 61 10.96 8.00 1.45
CA ASN A 61 11.37 7.60 2.80
C ASN A 61 12.18 6.29 2.86
N GLY A 62 12.44 5.65 1.71
CA GLY A 62 13.17 4.37 1.67
C GLY A 62 12.39 3.18 2.26
N ILE A 63 11.06 3.25 2.27
CA ILE A 63 10.15 2.21 2.77
C ILE A 63 9.82 1.24 1.63
N LEU A 64 9.92 -0.07 1.88
CA LEU A 64 9.52 -1.08 0.89
C LEU A 64 7.98 -1.13 0.77
N PHE A 65 7.44 -1.00 -0.44
CA PHE A 65 6.02 -1.21 -0.68
C PHE A 65 5.77 -2.64 -1.20
N ILE A 66 4.91 -3.40 -0.49
CA ILE A 66 4.54 -4.78 -0.81
C ILE A 66 3.06 -4.79 -1.25
N ALA A 67 2.82 -5.15 -2.50
CA ALA A 67 1.47 -5.39 -3.01
C ALA A 67 1.05 -6.85 -2.71
N ASP A 68 0.03 -7.03 -1.86
CA ASP A 68 -0.56 -8.36 -1.63
C ASP A 68 -1.57 -8.67 -2.74
N GLU A 69 -1.11 -9.45 -3.72
CA GLU A 69 -1.90 -9.84 -4.89
C GLU A 69 -2.38 -11.29 -4.84
N ILE A 70 -2.40 -11.93 -3.66
CA ILE A 70 -2.89 -13.33 -3.54
C ILE A 70 -4.31 -13.45 -4.11
N GLN A 71 -5.17 -12.47 -3.86
CA GLN A 71 -6.54 -12.46 -4.36
C GLN A 71 -6.69 -11.69 -5.69
N SER A 72 -6.12 -10.49 -5.79
CA SER A 72 -6.33 -9.57 -6.93
C SER A 72 -5.52 -9.91 -8.18
N GLY A 73 -4.46 -10.72 -8.02
CA GLY A 73 -3.57 -11.10 -9.10
C GLY A 73 -4.14 -12.18 -10.02
N MET A 74 -3.26 -12.70 -10.89
CA MET A 74 -3.51 -13.84 -11.76
C MET A 74 -4.75 -13.70 -12.65
N GLY A 75 -5.02 -12.48 -13.13
CA GLY A 75 -6.16 -12.20 -14.00
C GLY A 75 -7.46 -11.86 -13.28
N ARG A 76 -7.53 -11.95 -11.95
CA ARG A 76 -8.77 -11.69 -11.20
C ARG A 76 -9.36 -10.31 -11.47
N THR A 77 -8.49 -9.31 -11.63
CA THR A 77 -8.84 -7.91 -11.91
C THR A 77 -8.76 -7.55 -13.41
N GLY A 78 -8.74 -8.57 -14.29
CA GLY A 78 -8.67 -8.37 -15.74
C GLY A 78 -7.25 -8.16 -16.30
N ASN A 79 -6.23 -8.20 -15.44
CA ASN A 79 -4.81 -8.15 -15.81
C ASN A 79 -4.03 -9.15 -14.95
N ALA A 80 -2.81 -9.52 -15.36
CA ALA A 80 -1.96 -10.45 -14.61
C ALA A 80 -1.70 -9.97 -13.17
N PHE A 81 -1.55 -8.64 -13.00
CA PHE A 81 -1.43 -7.93 -11.73
C PHE A 81 -2.36 -6.71 -11.75
N SER A 82 -2.81 -6.26 -10.59
CA SER A 82 -3.73 -5.14 -10.48
C SER A 82 -3.08 -3.85 -10.99
N LYS A 83 -3.72 -3.23 -11.99
CA LYS A 83 -3.25 -1.95 -12.55
C LYS A 83 -3.42 -0.77 -11.61
N VAL A 84 -4.17 -0.93 -10.52
CA VAL A 84 -4.39 0.12 -9.53
C VAL A 84 -3.07 0.52 -8.84
N ILE A 85 -2.02 -0.29 -8.95
CA ILE A 85 -0.67 -0.04 -8.41
C ILE A 85 0.36 0.32 -9.51
N ILE A 86 0.04 0.16 -10.80
CA ILE A 86 1.02 0.31 -11.90
C ILE A 86 1.02 1.78 -12.37
N PRO A 87 2.16 2.50 -12.31
CA PRO A 87 3.43 2.11 -12.95
C PRO A 87 4.60 1.99 -11.96
N VAL A 88 4.56 1.03 -11.05
CA VAL A 88 5.60 0.88 -10.02
C VAL A 88 6.31 -0.45 -10.19
N LEU A 89 7.65 -0.42 -10.19
CA LEU A 89 8.50 -1.60 -10.27
C LEU A 89 8.23 -2.49 -9.05
N LEU A 90 7.69 -3.69 -9.28
CA LEU A 90 7.60 -4.75 -8.29
C LEU A 90 9.02 -5.17 -7.93
N VAL A 91 9.46 -4.90 -6.71
CA VAL A 91 10.70 -5.45 -6.14
C VAL A 91 10.35 -6.47 -5.07
#